data_AF-A0AAU9UWC7-F1
#
_entry.id   AF-A0AAU9UWC7-F1
#
_cell.length_a   1.000
_cell.length_b   1.000
_cell.length_c   1.000
_cell.angle_alpha   90.00
_cell.angle_beta   90.00
_cell.angle_gamma   90.00
#
_symmetry.space_group_name_H-M   'P 1'
#
loop_
_entity.id
_entity.type
_entity.pdbx_description
1 polymer ?
#
loop_
_entity_poly.entity_id
_entity_poly.type
_entity_poly.pdbx_seq_one_letter_code
_entity_poly.pdbx_strand_id
1 'polypeptide(L)'
;MLILHIVFNYFAVRAVCLKTLNEPRFIQLIDTYLKKEIVASPCEINKREPIIFYQLGPMLLDLKICGFKIILGRSMTQTLKHSMKEVHLKKIKEIYRDKKYILFPNTSNRNMYIFFKDGSETDDILCAYFHAVLLSIIICAINDCQLPVFHNSNDVKSFAQVCKMLQSADWSRIPGKGSDFSYEPSYELLSYVHKIATKEWNNMRVFLIRTGWDLSKHLLMVDEWRVCDENLIPKETSLDNTEHMYTPDSISFDDFEENFNENEIELLTDFFQRT
;
A
#
# COMPACT_ATOMS: atom_id res chain seq x y z
N MET A 1 32.69 1.71 -30.73
CA MET A 1 33.10 2.23 -29.41
C MET A 1 31.91 2.42 -28.47
N LEU A 2 30.89 3.23 -28.79
CA LEU A 2 29.70 3.44 -27.92
C LEU A 2 28.99 2.14 -27.48
N ILE A 3 28.74 1.21 -28.42
CA ILE A 3 28.04 -0.06 -28.12
C ILE A 3 28.83 -0.90 -27.10
N LEU A 4 30.16 -0.97 -27.23
CA LEU A 4 31.02 -1.67 -26.27
C LEU A 4 30.96 -1.00 -24.90
N HIS A 5 30.98 0.33 -24.81
CA HIS A 5 30.82 1.04 -23.54
C HIS A 5 29.47 0.73 -22.87
N ILE A 6 28.37 0.71 -23.63
CA ILE A 6 27.05 0.36 -23.10
C ILE A 6 27.03 -1.09 -22.61
N VAL A 7 27.59 -2.02 -23.38
CA VAL A 7 27.66 -3.44 -23.03
C VAL A 7 28.52 -3.67 -21.77
N PHE A 8 29.69 -3.05 -21.67
CA PHE A 8 30.54 -3.16 -20.48
C PHE A 8 29.92 -2.51 -19.25
N ASN A 9 29.27 -1.35 -19.40
CA ASN A 9 28.52 -0.73 -18.30
C ASN A 9 27.35 -1.61 -17.86
N TYR A 10 26.64 -2.24 -18.80
CA TYR A 10 25.61 -3.22 -18.48
C TYR A 10 26.18 -4.40 -17.69
N PHE A 11 27.29 -4.99 -18.12
CA PHE A 11 27.94 -6.07 -17.37
C PHE A 11 28.45 -5.64 -16.01
N ALA A 12 29.00 -4.43 -15.89
CA ALA A 12 29.45 -3.87 -14.62
C ALA A 12 28.28 -3.72 -13.63
N VAL A 13 27.17 -3.13 -14.08
CA VAL A 13 25.96 -2.99 -13.25
C VAL A 13 25.41 -4.37 -12.87
N ARG A 14 25.37 -5.33 -13.80
CA ARG A 14 24.96 -6.72 -13.52
C ARG A 14 25.87 -7.44 -12.53
N ALA A 15 27.16 -7.11 -12.49
CA ALA A 15 28.12 -7.73 -11.57
C ALA A 15 27.98 -7.19 -10.15
N VAL A 16 27.48 -5.96 -9.97
CA VAL A 16 27.27 -5.37 -8.64
C VAL A 16 25.99 -5.92 -8.01
N CYS A 17 26.15 -6.72 -6.96
CA CYS A 17 25.03 -7.17 -6.14
C CYS A 17 24.73 -6.14 -5.04
N LEU A 18 23.79 -5.24 -5.31
CA LEU A 18 23.34 -4.25 -4.34
C LEU A 18 22.33 -4.87 -3.36
N LYS A 19 22.52 -4.63 -2.06
CA LYS A 19 21.64 -5.12 -0.98
C LYS A 19 20.48 -4.18 -0.65
N THR A 20 20.39 -3.04 -1.34
CA THR A 20 19.36 -2.02 -1.11
C THR A 20 18.16 -2.22 -2.03
N LEU A 21 16.98 -1.97 -1.48
CA LEU A 21 15.71 -2.07 -2.20
C LEU A 21 15.47 -0.81 -3.05
N ASN A 22 15.42 -0.98 -4.37
CA ASN A 22 14.76 -0.04 -5.28
C ASN A 22 13.36 -0.55 -5.62
N GLU A 23 12.60 0.21 -6.41
CA GLU A 23 11.21 -0.13 -6.71
C GLU A 23 11.08 -1.49 -7.45
N PRO A 24 11.83 -1.76 -8.54
CA PRO A 24 11.68 -3.04 -9.24
C PRO A 24 12.09 -4.26 -8.43
N ARG A 25 13.13 -4.16 -7.61
CA ARG A 25 13.52 -5.25 -6.72
C ARG A 25 12.46 -5.50 -5.67
N PHE A 26 11.95 -4.43 -5.08
CA PHE A 26 11.01 -4.57 -3.98
C PHE A 26 9.70 -5.18 -4.46
N ILE A 27 9.13 -4.68 -5.56
CA ILE A 27 7.90 -5.26 -6.08
C ILE A 27 8.04 -6.70 -6.57
N GLN A 28 9.20 -7.08 -7.13
CA GLN A 28 9.50 -8.47 -7.47
C GLN A 28 9.62 -9.38 -6.25
N LEU A 29 10.20 -8.87 -5.15
CA LEU A 29 10.25 -9.59 -3.88
C LEU A 29 8.86 -9.79 -3.30
N ILE A 30 8.01 -8.75 -3.34
CA ILE A 30 6.62 -8.83 -2.89
C ILE A 30 5.86 -9.85 -3.74
N ASP A 31 5.95 -9.79 -5.08
CA ASP A 31 5.32 -10.77 -5.97
C ASP A 31 5.76 -12.21 -5.65
N THR A 32 7.06 -12.43 -5.41
CA THR A 32 7.59 -13.74 -5.04
C THR A 32 7.08 -14.19 -3.68
N TYR A 33 7.07 -13.28 -2.70
CA TYR A 33 6.58 -13.53 -1.35
C TYR A 33 5.10 -13.93 -1.36
N LEU A 34 4.25 -13.19 -2.07
CA LEU A 34 2.81 -13.47 -2.15
C LEU A 34 2.50 -14.79 -2.89
N LYS A 35 3.36 -15.21 -3.82
CA LYS A 35 3.18 -16.45 -4.58
C LYS A 35 3.73 -17.69 -3.88
N LYS A 36 4.81 -17.55 -3.11
CA LYS A 36 5.63 -18.68 -2.65
C LYS A 36 6.00 -18.63 -1.17
N GLU A 37 5.66 -17.56 -0.46
CA GLU A 37 6.04 -17.33 0.95
C GLU A 37 7.55 -17.39 1.21
N ILE A 38 8.35 -17.10 0.18
CA ILE A 38 9.81 -17.02 0.26
C ILE A 38 10.29 -15.66 -0.23
N VAL A 39 11.36 -15.18 0.38
CA VAL A 39 12.08 -13.97 -0.03
C VAL A 39 13.37 -14.40 -0.71
N ALA A 40 13.59 -13.93 -1.94
CA ALA A 40 14.82 -14.19 -2.67
C ALA A 40 15.97 -13.32 -2.15
N SER A 41 17.19 -13.85 -2.21
CA SER A 41 18.40 -13.10 -1.84
C SER A 41 18.71 -11.97 -2.84
N PRO A 42 19.50 -10.95 -2.45
CA PRO A 42 19.95 -9.89 -3.35
C PRO A 42 20.58 -10.44 -4.65
N CYS A 43 21.38 -11.50 -4.57
CA CYS A 43 22.04 -12.12 -5.71
C CYS A 43 21.05 -12.72 -6.71
N GLU A 44 19.97 -13.33 -6.23
CA GLU A 44 18.94 -13.95 -7.08
C GLU A 44 18.09 -12.90 -7.78
N ILE A 45 17.69 -11.84 -7.06
CA ILE A 45 16.94 -10.73 -7.63
C ILE A 45 17.78 -9.93 -8.60
N ASN A 46 19.05 -9.63 -8.29
CA ASN A 46 19.95 -8.89 -9.18
C ASN A 46 20.09 -9.56 -10.57
N LYS A 47 20.01 -10.90 -10.63
CA LYS A 47 20.01 -11.65 -11.90
C LYS A 47 18.71 -11.50 -12.69
N ARG A 48 17.58 -11.21 -12.04
CA ARG A 48 16.25 -11.08 -12.66
C ARG A 48 15.83 -9.61 -12.85
N GLU A 49 16.58 -8.67 -12.28
CA GLU A 49 16.30 -7.25 -12.39
C GLU A 49 16.38 -6.79 -13.86
N PRO A 50 15.34 -6.14 -14.38
CA PRO A 50 15.36 -5.56 -15.72
C PRO A 50 16.24 -4.31 -15.72
N ILE A 51 17.36 -4.29 -16.46
CA ILE A 51 18.26 -3.11 -16.52
C ILE A 51 18.01 -2.25 -17.77
N ILE A 52 17.63 -2.88 -18.89
CA ILE A 52 17.60 -2.22 -20.21
C ILE A 52 16.22 -1.59 -20.52
N PHE A 53 15.14 -2.12 -19.95
CA PHE A 53 13.77 -1.68 -20.28
C PHE A 53 13.23 -0.53 -19.42
N TYR A 54 14.06 0.10 -18.58
CA TYR A 54 13.66 1.29 -17.81
C TYR A 54 13.21 2.47 -18.69
N GLN A 55 13.58 2.50 -19.98
CA GLN A 55 13.14 3.53 -20.94
C GLN A 55 11.68 3.40 -21.39
N LEU A 56 11.01 2.26 -21.18
CA LEU A 56 9.54 2.16 -21.33
C LEU A 56 8.79 2.63 -20.08
N GLY A 57 9.53 3.05 -19.04
CA GLY A 57 9.01 3.66 -17.82
C GLY A 57 9.09 2.72 -16.60
N PRO A 58 9.77 3.09 -15.50
CA PRO A 58 9.70 2.33 -14.23
C PRO A 58 8.26 2.14 -13.73
N MET A 59 7.39 3.10 -14.05
CA MET A 59 5.96 3.18 -13.70
C MET A 59 5.02 2.17 -14.39
N LEU A 60 5.55 1.16 -15.09
CA LEU A 60 4.74 0.11 -15.71
C LEU A 60 4.80 -1.21 -14.94
N LEU A 61 5.81 -1.40 -14.09
CA LEU A 61 6.03 -2.67 -13.40
C LEU A 61 5.04 -2.86 -12.26
N ASP A 62 4.77 -1.80 -11.50
CA ASP A 62 3.71 -1.72 -10.51
C ASP A 62 2.33 -1.96 -11.12
N LEU A 63 2.00 -1.23 -12.19
CA LEU A 63 0.73 -1.42 -12.90
C LEU A 63 0.58 -2.87 -13.40
N LYS A 64 1.67 -3.49 -13.87
CA LYS A 64 1.66 -4.88 -14.35
C LYS A 64 1.51 -5.90 -13.23
N ILE A 65 2.10 -5.68 -12.06
CA ILE A 65 2.13 -6.66 -10.97
C ILE A 65 0.92 -6.51 -10.05
N CYS A 66 0.63 -5.28 -9.60
CA CYS A 66 -0.42 -5.02 -8.62
C CYS A 66 -1.64 -4.27 -9.18
N GLY A 67 -1.62 -3.89 -10.46
CA GLY A 67 -2.75 -3.24 -11.13
C GLY A 67 -2.89 -1.75 -10.83
N PHE A 68 -1.97 -1.17 -10.04
CA PHE A 68 -1.92 0.24 -9.69
C PHE A 68 -0.53 0.80 -9.91
N LYS A 69 -0.49 2.09 -10.22
CA LYS A 69 0.71 2.90 -10.15
C LYS A 69 0.91 3.43 -8.73
N ILE A 70 2.04 3.12 -8.09
CA ILE A 70 2.31 3.52 -6.70
C ILE A 70 3.04 4.87 -6.70
N ILE A 71 2.50 5.83 -5.96
CA ILE A 71 3.01 7.21 -5.91
C ILE A 71 3.35 7.55 -4.46
N LEU A 72 4.63 7.79 -4.20
CA LEU A 72 5.18 8.00 -2.86
C LEU A 72 5.43 9.49 -2.58
N GLY A 73 4.87 10.02 -1.49
CA GLY A 73 5.23 11.34 -0.96
C GLY A 73 4.71 12.53 -1.77
N ARG A 74 3.66 12.35 -2.59
CA ARG A 74 3.07 13.45 -3.38
C ARG A 74 2.25 14.38 -2.50
N SER A 75 2.17 15.66 -2.87
CA SER A 75 1.31 16.63 -2.22
C SER A 75 -0.17 16.18 -2.16
N MET A 76 -0.69 16.04 -0.95
CA MET A 76 -2.09 15.69 -0.70
C MET A 76 -3.03 16.78 -1.23
N THR A 77 -2.69 18.05 -1.06
CA THR A 77 -3.50 19.18 -1.54
C THR A 77 -3.56 19.26 -3.06
N GLN A 78 -2.51 18.87 -3.77
CA GLN A 78 -2.52 18.80 -5.23
C GLN A 78 -3.27 17.58 -5.77
N THR A 79 -3.29 16.49 -5.00
CA THR A 79 -3.90 15.23 -5.38
C THR A 79 -5.41 15.20 -5.10
N LEU A 80 -5.87 15.88 -4.05
CA LEU A 80 -7.25 15.84 -3.56
C LEU A 80 -8.10 17.06 -3.93
N LYS A 81 -7.65 17.91 -4.87
CA LYS A 81 -8.21 19.25 -5.18
C LYS A 81 -9.72 19.31 -5.45
N HIS A 82 -10.43 18.19 -5.66
CA HIS A 82 -11.83 18.24 -6.09
C HIS A 82 -12.75 17.11 -5.61
N SER A 83 -12.29 16.16 -4.79
CA SER A 83 -12.99 14.86 -4.64
C SER A 83 -13.23 14.35 -3.22
N MET A 84 -12.59 14.90 -2.18
CA MET A 84 -12.74 14.36 -0.83
C MET A 84 -13.71 15.17 0.03
N LYS A 85 -14.75 14.48 0.51
CA LYS A 85 -15.56 14.95 1.64
C LYS A 85 -14.74 14.81 2.93
N GLU A 86 -14.82 15.78 3.81
CA GLU A 86 -14.11 15.80 5.10
C GLU A 86 -14.31 14.51 5.93
N VAL A 87 -15.53 13.97 5.91
CA VAL A 87 -15.90 12.69 6.54
C VAL A 87 -15.04 11.52 6.05
N HIS A 88 -14.73 11.48 4.75
CA HIS A 88 -13.92 10.42 4.15
C HIS A 88 -12.47 10.49 4.62
N LEU A 89 -11.91 11.71 4.71
CA LEU A 89 -10.55 11.91 5.20
C LEU A 89 -10.43 11.52 6.68
N LYS A 90 -11.43 11.84 7.51
CA LYS A 90 -11.45 11.48 8.93
C LYS A 90 -11.40 9.97 9.14
N LYS A 91 -12.24 9.21 8.41
CA LYS A 91 -12.26 7.74 8.48
C LYS A 91 -10.93 7.12 8.05
N ILE A 92 -10.34 7.60 6.95
CA ILE A 92 -9.03 7.11 6.50
C ILE A 92 -7.94 7.43 7.53
N LYS A 93 -7.90 8.65 8.05
CA LYS A 93 -6.93 9.03 9.09
C LYS A 93 -7.03 8.14 10.33
N GLU A 94 -8.24 7.73 10.69
CA GLU A 94 -8.48 6.81 11.81
C GLU A 94 -7.94 5.40 11.54
N ILE A 95 -8.13 4.85 10.34
CA ILE A 95 -7.57 3.54 9.96
C ILE A 95 -6.04 3.54 10.08
N TYR A 96 -5.39 4.61 9.66
CA TYR A 96 -3.93 4.75 9.65
C TYR A 96 -3.37 5.55 10.85
N ARG A 97 -4.10 5.58 11.97
CA ARG A 97 -3.73 6.39 13.15
C ARG A 97 -2.35 6.00 13.70
N ASP A 98 -2.07 4.70 13.76
CA ASP A 98 -0.85 4.12 14.32
C ASP A 98 0.35 4.10 13.35
N LYS A 99 0.19 4.60 12.12
CA LYS A 99 1.24 4.59 11.09
C LYS A 99 1.76 5.99 10.81
N LYS A 100 3.01 6.08 10.37
CA LYS A 100 3.61 7.30 9.81
C LYS A 100 3.32 7.49 8.32
N TYR A 101 2.28 6.85 7.81
CA TYR A 101 1.82 6.99 6.43
C TYR A 101 0.31 6.78 6.33
N ILE A 102 -0.28 7.24 5.23
CA ILE A 102 -1.69 7.05 4.88
C ILE A 102 -1.73 6.57 3.43
N LEU A 103 -2.51 5.51 3.18
CA LEU A 103 -2.78 5.05 1.80
C LEU A 103 -4.07 5.67 1.30
N PHE A 104 -4.05 6.06 0.02
CA PHE A 104 -5.23 6.59 -0.65
C PHE A 104 -5.32 6.04 -2.09
N PRO A 105 -6.18 5.04 -2.33
CA PRO A 105 -6.43 4.55 -3.68
C PRO A 105 -7.27 5.56 -4.47
N ASN A 106 -6.85 5.82 -5.70
CA ASN A 106 -7.66 6.44 -6.74
C ASN A 106 -7.90 5.41 -7.83
N THR A 107 -9.07 4.77 -7.74
CA THR A 107 -9.56 3.75 -8.67
C THR A 107 -9.75 4.28 -10.09
N SER A 108 -10.14 5.55 -10.24
CA SER A 108 -10.47 6.14 -11.54
C SER A 108 -9.27 6.27 -12.46
N ASN A 109 -8.07 6.43 -11.91
CA ASN A 109 -6.82 6.50 -12.67
C ASN A 109 -5.78 5.45 -12.25
N ARG A 110 -6.22 4.44 -11.47
CA ARG A 110 -5.38 3.36 -10.93
C ARG A 110 -4.10 3.85 -10.25
N ASN A 111 -4.17 4.97 -9.54
CA ASN A 111 -3.04 5.46 -8.75
C ASN A 111 -3.25 5.13 -7.27
N MET A 112 -2.24 4.52 -6.65
CA MET A 112 -2.18 4.30 -5.21
C MET A 112 -1.26 5.36 -4.60
N TYR A 113 -1.84 6.34 -3.92
CA TYR A 113 -1.07 7.40 -3.28
C TYR A 113 -0.67 6.99 -1.86
N ILE A 114 0.60 7.23 -1.53
CA ILE A 114 1.16 7.05 -0.20
C ILE A 114 1.56 8.43 0.32
N PHE A 115 0.85 8.91 1.34
CA PHE A 115 1.17 10.15 2.02
C PHE A 115 1.96 9.84 3.29
N PHE A 116 3.17 10.35 3.41
CA PHE A 116 4.00 10.16 4.60
C PHE A 116 3.73 11.25 5.63
N LYS A 117 3.66 10.89 6.91
CA LYS A 117 3.64 11.84 8.02
C LYS A 117 5.06 12.31 8.33
N ASP A 118 5.19 13.42 9.04
CA ASP A 118 6.48 13.88 9.54
C ASP A 118 7.16 12.81 10.41
N GLY A 119 8.48 12.70 10.28
CA GLY A 119 9.28 11.71 11.00
C GLY A 119 9.17 10.28 10.47
N SER A 120 8.64 10.05 9.26
CA SER A 120 8.66 8.76 8.58
C SER A 120 10.10 8.25 8.36
N GLU A 121 10.40 7.04 8.83
CA GLU A 121 11.70 6.39 8.69
C GLU A 121 11.74 5.43 7.50
N THR A 122 12.90 4.83 7.22
CA THR A 122 13.07 3.86 6.14
C THR A 122 12.10 2.66 6.28
N ASP A 123 11.91 2.13 7.49
CA ASP A 123 10.97 1.02 7.71
C ASP A 123 9.52 1.44 7.42
N ASP A 124 9.12 2.66 7.82
CA ASP A 124 7.79 3.21 7.53
C ASP A 124 7.55 3.30 6.02
N ILE A 125 8.55 3.75 5.25
CA ILE A 125 8.47 3.89 3.80
C ILE A 125 8.35 2.52 3.12
N LEU A 126 9.19 1.56 3.52
CA LEU A 126 9.14 0.20 2.97
C LEU A 126 7.83 -0.51 3.33
N CYS A 127 7.38 -0.38 4.58
CA CYS A 127 6.10 -0.89 5.06
C CYS A 127 4.92 -0.30 4.25
N ALA A 128 4.93 1.01 4.04
CA ALA A 128 3.89 1.69 3.29
C ALA A 128 3.81 1.19 1.85
N TYR A 129 4.96 0.99 1.19
CA TYR A 129 5.01 0.45 -0.17
C TYR A 129 4.49 -0.99 -0.23
N PHE A 130 4.91 -1.84 0.71
CA PHE A 130 4.37 -3.21 0.83
C PHE A 130 2.85 -3.21 1.00
N HIS A 131 2.34 -2.40 1.92
CA HIS A 131 0.93 -2.27 2.20
C HIS A 131 0.16 -1.73 0.98
N ALA A 132 0.70 -0.74 0.27
CA ALA A 132 0.14 -0.22 -0.97
C ALA A 132 0.01 -1.30 -2.05
N VAL A 133 1.03 -2.16 -2.22
CA VAL A 133 0.97 -3.29 -3.16
C VAL A 133 -0.14 -4.27 -2.79
N LEU A 134 -0.24 -4.67 -1.51
CA LEU A 134 -1.29 -5.58 -1.03
C LEU A 134 -2.69 -5.00 -1.29
N LEU A 135 -2.93 -3.76 -0.87
CA LEU A 135 -4.21 -3.09 -1.05
C LEU A 135 -4.56 -2.96 -2.53
N SER A 136 -3.59 -2.63 -3.39
CA SER A 136 -3.79 -2.54 -4.84
C SER A 136 -4.25 -3.87 -5.45
N ILE A 137 -3.59 -4.98 -5.09
CA ILE A 137 -3.97 -6.31 -5.57
C ILE A 137 -5.39 -6.66 -5.11
N ILE A 138 -5.73 -6.34 -3.86
CA ILE A 138 -7.06 -6.61 -3.30
C ILE A 138 -8.13 -5.77 -3.99
N ILE A 139 -7.87 -4.48 -4.27
CA ILE A 139 -8.81 -3.64 -5.04
C ILE A 139 -9.00 -4.21 -6.44
N CYS A 140 -7.94 -4.70 -7.09
CA CYS A 140 -8.07 -5.40 -8.37
C CYS A 140 -8.86 -6.70 -8.25
N ALA A 141 -8.69 -7.44 -7.15
CA ALA A 141 -9.42 -8.68 -6.91
C ALA A 141 -10.93 -8.40 -6.85
N ILE A 142 -11.38 -7.47 -6.01
CA ILE A 142 -12.82 -7.15 -5.84
C ILE A 142 -13.46 -6.54 -7.10
N ASN A 143 -12.65 -6.09 -8.05
CA ASN A 143 -13.05 -5.56 -9.36
C ASN A 143 -12.81 -6.57 -10.50
N ASP A 144 -12.62 -7.85 -10.19
CA ASP A 144 -12.45 -8.95 -11.14
C ASP A 144 -11.34 -8.72 -12.18
N CYS A 145 -10.32 -7.93 -11.83
CA CYS A 145 -9.20 -7.64 -12.71
C CYS A 145 -8.21 -8.80 -12.71
N GLN A 146 -7.76 -9.22 -13.89
CA GLN A 146 -6.77 -10.29 -14.01
C GLN A 146 -5.37 -9.75 -13.73
N LEU A 147 -4.73 -10.26 -12.68
CA LEU A 147 -3.34 -9.96 -12.34
C LEU A 147 -2.47 -11.23 -12.40
N PRO A 148 -1.16 -11.09 -12.73
CA PRO A 148 -0.23 -12.22 -12.74
C PRO A 148 -0.12 -12.96 -11.41
N VAL A 149 -0.40 -12.28 -10.30
CA VAL A 149 -0.39 -12.87 -8.94
C VAL A 149 -1.53 -13.87 -8.73
N PHE A 150 -2.58 -13.83 -9.54
CA PHE A 150 -3.72 -14.76 -9.47
C PHE A 150 -3.51 -16.05 -10.27
N HIS A 151 -2.55 -16.05 -11.22
CA HIS A 151 -2.25 -17.22 -12.04
C HIS A 151 -1.29 -18.16 -11.29
N ASN A 152 -1.71 -19.42 -11.12
CA ASN A 152 -1.12 -20.54 -10.36
C ASN A 152 -1.51 -20.61 -8.87
N SER A 153 -2.48 -21.48 -8.56
CA SER A 153 -2.74 -21.92 -7.18
C SER A 153 -3.24 -23.38 -7.16
N ASN A 154 -2.37 -24.33 -7.49
CA ASN A 154 -2.61 -25.74 -7.13
C ASN A 154 -2.14 -26.05 -5.68
N ASP A 155 -1.44 -25.11 -5.04
CA ASP A 155 -1.02 -25.22 -3.64
C ASP A 155 -1.97 -24.48 -2.69
N VAL A 156 -2.24 -25.14 -1.56
CA VAL A 156 -3.26 -24.82 -0.54
C VAL A 156 -2.85 -23.63 0.37
N LYS A 157 -1.93 -22.75 -0.08
CA LYS A 157 -1.30 -21.73 0.78
C LYS A 157 -1.07 -20.37 0.13
N SER A 158 -1.68 -20.04 -1.01
CA SER A 158 -1.32 -18.77 -1.70
C SER A 158 -2.24 -17.61 -1.35
N PHE A 159 -1.66 -16.40 -1.29
CA PHE A 159 -2.38 -15.11 -1.23
C PHE A 159 -3.48 -15.00 -2.32
N ALA A 160 -3.32 -15.69 -3.45
CA ALA A 160 -4.34 -15.78 -4.49
C ALA A 160 -5.66 -16.41 -4.00
N GLN A 161 -5.65 -17.32 -3.01
CA GLN A 161 -6.85 -17.86 -2.40
C GLN A 161 -7.60 -16.80 -1.57
N VAL A 162 -6.86 -15.99 -0.80
CA VAL A 162 -7.43 -14.83 -0.09
C VAL A 162 -8.08 -13.86 -1.09
N CYS A 163 -7.41 -13.57 -2.20
CA CYS A 163 -7.98 -12.72 -3.25
C CYS A 163 -9.25 -13.32 -3.88
N LYS A 164 -9.30 -14.64 -4.10
CA LYS A 164 -10.51 -15.34 -4.59
C LYS A 164 -11.66 -15.32 -3.58
N MET A 165 -11.36 -15.44 -2.28
CA MET A 165 -12.37 -15.32 -1.22
C MET A 165 -12.92 -13.90 -1.13
N LEU A 166 -12.04 -12.89 -1.19
CA LEU A 166 -12.44 -11.48 -1.23
C LEU A 166 -13.24 -11.13 -2.49
N GLN A 167 -12.96 -11.78 -3.62
CA GLN A 167 -13.79 -11.70 -4.82
C GLN A 167 -15.22 -12.16 -4.58
N SER A 168 -15.42 -13.26 -3.85
CA SER A 168 -16.75 -13.80 -3.57
C SER A 168 -17.50 -13.11 -2.43
N ALA A 169 -16.85 -12.21 -1.68
CA ALA A 169 -17.42 -11.60 -0.49
C ALA A 169 -18.17 -10.29 -0.79
N ASP A 170 -19.45 -10.20 -0.40
CA ASP A 170 -20.32 -9.05 -0.70
C ASP A 170 -19.89 -7.74 0.02
N TRP A 171 -19.28 -7.83 1.20
CA TRP A 171 -18.93 -6.69 2.05
C TRP A 171 -17.76 -5.82 1.53
N SER A 172 -17.07 -6.29 0.48
CA SER A 172 -15.89 -5.62 -0.06
C SER A 172 -16.20 -4.59 -1.17
N ARG A 173 -17.48 -4.42 -1.56
CA ARG A 173 -17.87 -3.73 -2.80
C ARG A 173 -18.73 -2.50 -2.53
N ILE A 174 -18.16 -1.30 -2.67
CA ILE A 174 -18.92 -0.04 -2.71
C ILE A 174 -19.01 0.42 -4.17
N PRO A 175 -20.17 0.83 -4.71
CA PRO A 175 -20.26 1.30 -6.09
C PRO A 175 -19.26 2.42 -6.41
N GLY A 176 -18.43 2.19 -7.41
CA GLY A 176 -17.43 3.13 -7.88
C GLY A 176 -18.00 4.24 -8.75
N LYS A 177 -17.22 5.33 -8.86
CA LYS A 177 -17.57 6.49 -9.71
C LYS A 177 -16.79 6.52 -11.02
N GLY A 178 -15.80 5.63 -11.18
CA GLY A 178 -14.88 5.60 -12.31
C GLY A 178 -15.32 4.67 -13.44
N SER A 179 -14.67 4.80 -14.60
CA SER A 179 -14.90 3.93 -15.77
C SER A 179 -14.16 2.58 -15.67
N ASP A 180 -13.06 2.53 -14.93
CA ASP A 180 -12.13 1.40 -14.93
C ASP A 180 -12.42 0.33 -13.87
N PHE A 181 -12.98 0.74 -12.73
CA PHE A 181 -13.35 -0.14 -11.63
C PHE A 181 -14.80 0.13 -11.22
N SER A 182 -15.58 -0.94 -11.15
CA SER A 182 -16.99 -0.92 -10.75
C SER A 182 -17.16 -0.68 -9.25
N TYR A 183 -16.12 -0.93 -8.45
CA TYR A 183 -16.17 -0.87 -7.00
C TYR A 183 -14.98 -0.11 -6.38
N GLU A 184 -15.28 0.68 -5.37
CA GLU A 184 -14.32 1.25 -4.41
C GLU A 184 -14.15 0.30 -3.22
N PRO A 185 -12.96 0.26 -2.59
CA PRO A 185 -12.77 -0.47 -1.35
C PRO A 185 -13.58 0.18 -0.21
N SER A 186 -14.28 -0.65 0.56
CA SER A 186 -14.95 -0.19 1.79
C SER A 186 -13.94 0.18 2.89
N TYR A 187 -14.37 0.99 3.86
CA TYR A 187 -13.53 1.30 5.03
C TYR A 187 -13.24 0.06 5.88
N GLU A 188 -14.19 -0.88 5.92
CA GLU A 188 -14.00 -2.19 6.55
C GLU A 188 -12.90 -2.98 5.85
N LEU A 189 -12.93 -3.04 4.51
CA LEU A 189 -11.87 -3.67 3.72
C LEU A 189 -10.52 -2.98 3.94
N LEU A 190 -10.47 -1.65 3.92
CA LEU A 190 -9.26 -0.89 4.20
C LEU A 190 -8.69 -1.21 5.59
N SER A 191 -9.55 -1.25 6.62
CA SER A 191 -9.16 -1.61 8.00
C SER A 191 -8.67 -3.05 8.12
N TYR A 192 -9.33 -3.97 7.41
CA TYR A 192 -8.95 -5.39 7.38
C TYR A 192 -7.59 -5.59 6.71
N VAL A 193 -7.39 -5.00 5.53
CA VAL A 193 -6.11 -5.04 4.81
C VAL A 193 -5.00 -4.39 5.63
N HIS A 194 -5.30 -3.31 6.36
CA HIS A 194 -4.35 -2.66 7.26
C HIS A 194 -3.83 -3.59 8.36
N LYS A 195 -4.72 -4.38 8.98
CA LYS A 195 -4.33 -5.38 9.99
C LYS A 195 -3.44 -6.47 9.38
N ILE A 196 -3.83 -7.01 8.23
CA ILE A 196 -3.05 -8.03 7.50
C ILE A 196 -1.67 -7.49 7.12
N ALA A 197 -1.62 -6.34 6.44
CA ALA A 197 -0.39 -5.75 5.94
C ALA A 197 0.59 -5.44 7.06
N THR A 198 0.09 -4.96 8.21
CA THR A 198 0.93 -4.71 9.40
C THR A 198 1.56 -6.00 9.92
N LYS A 199 0.80 -7.09 10.00
CA LYS A 199 1.30 -8.38 10.46
C LYS A 199 2.30 -8.97 9.47
N GLU A 200 1.93 -9.03 8.20
CA GLU A 200 2.75 -9.62 7.14
C GLU A 200 4.03 -8.85 6.88
N TRP A 201 4.03 -7.53 7.07
CA TRP A 201 5.25 -6.74 6.99
C TRP A 201 6.30 -7.20 8.00
N ASN A 202 5.89 -7.53 9.23
CA ASN A 202 6.81 -8.03 10.25
C ASN A 202 7.46 -9.34 9.84
N ASN A 203 6.67 -10.26 9.28
CA ASN A 203 7.17 -11.54 8.76
C ASN A 203 8.14 -11.32 7.60
N MET A 204 7.72 -10.55 6.59
CA MET A 204 8.55 -10.23 5.43
C MET A 204 9.86 -9.55 5.82
N ARG A 205 9.83 -8.61 6.78
CA ARG A 205 11.03 -7.93 7.29
C ARG A 205 12.06 -8.90 7.86
N VAL A 206 11.62 -9.88 8.65
CA VAL A 206 12.50 -10.92 9.20
C VAL A 206 13.16 -11.72 8.06
N PHE A 207 12.39 -12.10 7.04
CA PHE A 207 12.92 -12.82 5.88
C PHE A 207 13.90 -11.97 5.05
N LEU A 208 13.61 -10.68 4.84
CA LEU A 208 14.49 -9.76 4.12
C LEU A 208 15.86 -9.63 4.83
N ILE A 209 15.87 -9.43 6.15
CA ILE A 209 17.10 -9.36 6.93
C ILE A 209 17.87 -10.68 6.85
N ARG A 210 17.18 -11.82 7.06
CA ARG A 210 17.80 -13.15 7.03
C ARG A 210 18.41 -13.51 5.68
N THR A 211 17.84 -13.01 4.59
CA THR A 211 18.31 -13.26 3.21
C THR A 211 19.37 -12.25 2.75
N GLY A 212 19.73 -11.30 3.61
CA GLY A 212 20.87 -10.40 3.42
C GLY A 212 20.52 -9.04 2.78
N TRP A 213 19.24 -8.64 2.79
CA TRP A 213 18.83 -7.30 2.40
C TRP A 213 19.18 -6.28 3.48
N ASP A 214 19.58 -5.08 3.05
CA ASP A 214 19.85 -3.94 3.91
C ASP A 214 18.60 -3.05 3.96
N LEU A 215 17.94 -3.03 5.12
CA LEU A 215 16.72 -2.26 5.37
C LEU A 215 16.99 -0.93 6.09
N SER A 216 18.25 -0.58 6.34
CA SER A 216 18.62 0.72 6.92
C SER A 216 18.49 1.88 5.93
N LYS A 217 18.34 1.57 4.64
CA LYS A 217 18.21 2.53 3.54
C LYS A 217 17.42 1.91 2.38
N HIS A 218 16.85 2.76 1.54
CA HIS A 218 16.18 2.35 0.30
C HIS A 218 16.57 3.26 -0.86
N LEU A 219 16.20 2.86 -2.07
CA LEU A 219 16.33 3.60 -3.32
C LEU A 219 14.96 3.80 -4.01
N LEU A 220 13.86 3.67 -3.25
CA LEU A 220 12.53 4.08 -3.73
C LEU A 220 12.50 5.59 -4.02
N MET A 221 11.83 5.98 -5.10
CA MET A 221 11.63 7.38 -5.48
C MET A 221 10.49 7.97 -4.64
N VAL A 222 10.84 8.70 -3.59
CA VAL A 222 9.89 9.33 -2.67
C VAL A 222 9.92 10.83 -2.87
N ASP A 223 8.78 11.44 -3.19
CA ASP A 223 8.65 12.89 -3.27
C ASP A 223 8.78 13.53 -1.86
N GLU A 224 9.09 14.82 -1.83
CA GLU A 224 9.45 15.54 -0.59
C GLU A 224 8.27 15.87 0.32
N TRP A 225 7.01 15.67 -0.11
CA TRP A 225 5.86 16.12 0.69
C TRP A 225 5.60 15.23 1.90
N ARG A 226 5.30 15.87 3.03
CA ARG A 226 4.86 15.24 4.27
C ARG A 226 3.54 15.83 4.74
N VAL A 227 2.77 15.03 5.46
CA VAL A 227 1.54 15.41 6.12
C VAL A 227 1.89 15.77 7.55
N CYS A 228 1.73 17.04 7.90
CA CYS A 228 1.88 17.50 9.26
C CYS A 228 0.65 17.07 10.07
N ASP A 229 0.87 16.43 11.22
CA ASP A 229 -0.18 15.95 12.12
C ASP A 229 -0.67 17.04 13.10
N GLU A 230 -0.23 18.30 12.90
CA GLU A 230 -0.63 19.44 13.72
C GLU A 230 -2.12 19.77 13.50
N ASN A 231 -2.97 19.16 14.32
CA ASN A 231 -4.22 19.79 14.73
C ASN A 231 -3.89 20.84 15.79
N LEU A 232 -4.49 22.03 15.67
CA LEU A 232 -4.86 22.90 16.80
C LEU A 232 -3.71 23.44 17.69
N ILE A 233 -3.12 24.55 17.28
CA ILE A 233 -2.93 25.65 18.24
C ILE A 233 -4.13 26.58 17.99
N PRO A 234 -5.12 26.67 18.90
CA PRO A 234 -5.95 27.86 18.91
C PRO A 234 -4.97 29.01 19.08
N LYS A 235 -4.87 29.90 18.08
CA LYS A 235 -4.34 31.23 18.37
C LYS A 235 -5.21 31.75 19.50
N GLU A 236 -4.66 31.82 20.71
CA GLU A 236 -5.17 32.72 21.73
C GLU A 236 -5.14 34.10 21.08
N THR A 237 -6.28 34.46 20.51
CA THR A 237 -6.55 35.82 20.12
C THR A 237 -7.17 36.40 21.38
N SER A 238 -6.30 37.02 22.15
CA SER A 238 -6.69 37.92 23.21
C SER A 238 -7.57 39.04 22.65
N LEU A 239 -8.54 39.43 23.48
CA LEU A 239 -9.34 40.66 23.51
C LEU A 239 -10.77 40.60 22.94
N ASP A 240 -11.67 40.58 23.93
CA ASP A 240 -12.85 41.42 24.11
C ASP A 240 -14.21 41.05 23.48
N ASN A 241 -15.09 40.62 24.40
CA ASN A 241 -16.47 41.07 24.60
C ASN A 241 -17.39 41.13 23.37
N THR A 242 -18.28 40.15 23.24
CA THR A 242 -19.73 40.41 23.41
C THR A 242 -20.53 39.10 23.47
N GLU A 243 -21.50 39.10 24.37
CA GLU A 243 -22.50 38.06 24.61
C GLU A 243 -23.22 37.65 23.32
N HIS A 244 -23.46 36.34 23.13
CA HIS A 244 -24.82 35.81 22.95
C HIS A 244 -24.82 34.28 23.01
N MET A 245 -25.74 33.81 23.86
CA MET A 245 -26.10 32.45 24.25
C MET A 245 -26.67 31.65 23.08
N TYR A 246 -26.03 30.54 22.69
CA TYR A 246 -26.65 29.41 21.99
C TYR A 246 -25.90 28.11 22.34
N THR A 247 -26.60 27.21 23.03
CA THR A 247 -26.15 25.84 23.34
C THR A 247 -26.24 24.95 22.10
N PRO A 248 -25.24 24.09 21.79
CA PRO A 248 -25.44 22.97 20.89
C PRO A 248 -25.75 21.69 21.68
N ASP A 249 -26.87 21.07 21.32
CA ASP A 249 -27.27 19.74 21.74
C ASP A 249 -26.18 18.71 21.44
N SER A 250 -25.85 17.92 22.45
CA SER A 250 -25.01 16.73 22.38
C SER A 250 -25.72 15.60 21.63
N ILE A 251 -25.12 15.07 20.57
CA ILE A 251 -25.54 13.80 19.95
C ILE A 251 -24.48 12.75 20.27
N SER A 252 -24.87 11.76 21.06
CA SER A 252 -24.09 10.57 21.43
C SER A 252 -23.87 9.67 20.21
N PHE A 253 -22.66 9.14 20.08
CA PHE A 253 -22.31 8.06 19.16
C PHE A 253 -22.37 6.75 19.95
N ASP A 254 -23.50 6.07 19.88
CA ASP A 254 -23.63 4.64 20.17
C ASP A 254 -24.66 4.07 19.17
N ASP A 255 -24.55 2.77 18.93
CA ASP A 255 -25.30 1.95 17.96
C ASP A 255 -24.71 1.89 16.54
N PHE A 256 -23.75 0.97 16.36
CA PHE A 256 -23.75 0.01 15.25
C PHE A 256 -22.89 -1.21 15.65
N GLU A 257 -23.49 -2.11 16.44
CA GLU A 257 -23.12 -3.52 16.44
C GLU A 257 -24.09 -4.26 15.52
N GLU A 258 -23.61 -4.78 14.38
CA GLU A 258 -24.31 -5.83 13.64
C GLU A 258 -23.33 -6.94 13.24
N ASN A 259 -23.41 -8.02 14.03
CA ASN A 259 -23.31 -9.44 13.69
C ASN A 259 -22.40 -9.85 12.52
N PHE A 260 -21.22 -10.35 12.87
CA PHE A 260 -20.30 -11.05 11.98
C PHE A 260 -20.63 -12.54 11.91
N ASN A 261 -20.44 -13.13 10.72
CA ASN A 261 -20.31 -14.58 10.58
C ASN A 261 -18.86 -14.96 10.99
N GLU A 262 -18.66 -15.28 12.28
CA GLU A 262 -17.33 -15.54 12.88
C GLU A 262 -16.49 -16.57 12.10
N ASN A 263 -17.13 -17.49 11.40
CA ASN A 263 -16.50 -18.58 10.66
C ASN A 263 -15.64 -18.14 9.45
N GLU A 264 -15.98 -17.04 8.76
CA GLU A 264 -15.23 -16.58 7.57
C GLU A 264 -14.00 -15.75 7.95
N ILE A 265 -14.11 -15.02 9.06
CA ILE A 265 -13.01 -14.25 9.66
C ILE A 265 -11.99 -15.20 10.30
N GLU A 266 -12.44 -16.27 10.94
CA GLU A 266 -11.57 -17.26 11.59
C GLU A 266 -10.72 -18.01 10.55
N LEU A 267 -11.27 -18.39 9.40
CA LEU A 267 -10.52 -19.07 8.31
C LEU A 267 -9.43 -18.19 7.66
N LEU A 268 -9.71 -16.90 7.46
CA LEU A 268 -8.73 -15.95 6.92
C LEU A 268 -7.71 -15.52 7.97
N THR A 269 -8.10 -15.46 9.24
CA THR A 269 -7.19 -15.17 10.36
C THR A 269 -6.29 -16.39 10.63
N ASP A 270 -6.82 -17.61 10.52
CA ASP A 270 -6.08 -18.88 10.59
C ASP A 270 -5.02 -19.00 9.49
N PHE A 271 -5.32 -18.52 8.26
CA PHE A 271 -4.33 -18.44 7.19
C PHE A 271 -3.11 -17.61 7.62
N PHE A 272 -3.33 -16.45 8.25
CA PHE A 272 -2.24 -15.60 8.73
C PHE A 272 -1.69 -16.01 10.11
N GLN A 273 -2.40 -16.81 10.91
CA GLN A 273 -1.97 -17.26 12.25
C GLN A 273 -1.20 -18.58 12.26
N ARG A 274 -1.28 -19.40 11.19
CA ARG A 274 -0.51 -20.64 11.04
C ARG A 274 0.87 -20.44 10.37
N THR A 275 1.31 -19.20 10.19
CA THR A 275 2.63 -18.76 9.70
C THR A 275 3.40 -17.99 10.77
#